data_AF-A0A1G3XSG1-F1
#
_entry.id   AF-A0A1G3XSG1-F1
#
_cell.length_a   1.000
_cell.length_b   1.000
_cell.length_c   1.000
_cell.angle_alpha   90.00
_cell.angle_beta   90.00
_cell.angle_gamma   90.00
#
_symmetry.space_group_name_H-M   'P 1'
#
loop_
_entity.id
_entity.type
_entity.pdbx_description
1 polymer ?
#
loop_
_entity_poly.entity_id
_entity_poly.type
_entity_poly.pdbx_seq_one_letter_code
_entity_poly.pdbx_strand_id
1 'polypeptide(L)'
;MHTDSSGDLAGGNFAYITGAKSRVTADKNNAGHNVIDLGAAYNEAVLNGPPGGMAYAGHFGHDIMVTKSNLTCAGENGCHGTNRMLTLGSGLPAVKGAHHKNEDGICDANPATAEVYNSYRFLCGVKGFENTGTYKWQNYNDSNHNEYFGTTSPLSNPGGCVDCHGGTCSTYSSNGSISAFCGTCHGNFHTLGGSEYGIGGDINSPFTRHPTDVSLPASGEYLSYTAYSTQAPVARTSVQSSMRTDVVPGTDIVMCLSCHGVHATPYADMLKWDYSTMVAGGGGSGGCFTCHTQKKTP
;
A
#
# COMPACT_ATOMS: atom_id res chain seq x y z
N MET A 1 3.79 -19.15 -7.01
CA MET A 1 4.32 -18.40 -5.85
C MET A 1 5.84 -18.33 -5.94
N HIS A 2 6.44 -17.21 -5.55
CA HIS A 2 7.89 -17.04 -5.59
C HIS A 2 8.52 -17.77 -4.40
N THR A 3 9.31 -18.81 -4.61
CA THR A 3 9.89 -19.62 -3.51
C THR A 3 11.40 -19.71 -3.57
N ASP A 4 12.04 -19.00 -4.51
CA ASP A 4 13.49 -19.00 -4.57
C ASP A 4 14.12 -18.21 -3.41
N SER A 5 15.43 -18.38 -3.26
CA SER A 5 16.22 -17.79 -2.19
C SER A 5 16.57 -16.30 -2.41
N SER A 6 16.17 -15.69 -3.54
CA SER A 6 16.43 -14.26 -3.81
C SER A 6 15.57 -13.32 -2.97
N GLY A 7 14.61 -13.86 -2.21
CA GLY A 7 13.80 -13.12 -1.25
C GLY A 7 12.32 -13.09 -1.62
N ASP A 8 11.65 -12.02 -1.24
CA ASP A 8 10.26 -11.75 -1.60
C ASP A 8 10.15 -10.74 -2.74
N LEU A 9 9.01 -10.80 -3.44
CA LEU A 9 8.63 -9.78 -4.41
C LEU A 9 8.36 -8.46 -3.69
N ALA A 10 8.38 -7.35 -4.42
CA ALA A 10 8.25 -6.00 -3.86
C ALA A 10 6.96 -5.80 -3.03
N GLY A 11 5.86 -6.45 -3.43
CA GLY A 11 4.58 -6.43 -2.71
C GLY A 11 4.46 -7.47 -1.59
N GLY A 12 5.48 -8.29 -1.33
CA GLY A 12 5.37 -9.49 -0.50
C GLY A 12 4.96 -10.72 -1.31
N ASN A 13 4.57 -11.79 -0.63
CA ASN A 13 4.53 -13.11 -1.24
C ASN A 13 3.44 -14.03 -0.67
N PHE A 14 2.45 -14.34 -1.50
CA PHE A 14 1.37 -15.26 -1.13
C PHE A 14 1.86 -16.69 -0.75
N ALA A 15 3.12 -17.04 -0.98
CA ALA A 15 3.73 -18.26 -0.41
C ALA A 15 3.58 -18.36 1.12
N TYR A 16 3.51 -17.22 1.81
CA TYR A 16 3.22 -17.19 3.24
C TYR A 16 1.81 -17.65 3.55
N ILE A 17 0.80 -17.35 2.73
CA ILE A 17 -0.57 -17.85 2.90
C ILE A 17 -0.63 -19.34 2.57
N THR A 18 -0.02 -19.75 1.45
CA THR A 18 -0.09 -21.14 0.98
C THR A 18 0.75 -22.11 1.81
N GLY A 19 1.59 -21.62 2.72
CA GLY A 19 2.51 -22.43 3.53
C GLY A 19 3.77 -22.88 2.78
N ALA A 20 4.00 -22.37 1.56
CA ALA A 20 5.24 -22.64 0.83
C ALA A 20 6.44 -21.85 1.41
N LYS A 21 6.16 -20.77 2.16
CA LYS A 21 7.11 -20.10 3.04
C LYS A 21 6.56 -20.09 4.47
N SER A 22 7.47 -20.13 5.44
CA SER A 22 7.11 -20.10 6.87
C SER A 22 6.65 -18.71 7.30
N ARG A 23 5.59 -18.66 8.11
CA ARG A 23 5.11 -17.43 8.76
C ARG A 23 5.64 -17.36 10.19
N VAL A 24 5.80 -16.14 10.70
CA VAL A 24 6.02 -15.83 12.12
C VAL A 24 4.67 -15.74 12.83
N THR A 25 3.69 -15.08 12.21
CA THR A 25 2.32 -15.08 12.74
C THR A 25 1.71 -16.48 12.71
N ALA A 26 1.04 -16.85 13.81
CA ALA A 26 0.33 -18.13 13.92
C ALA A 26 -0.95 -18.15 13.07
N ASP A 27 -1.61 -16.99 12.92
CA ASP A 27 -2.83 -16.87 12.13
C ASP A 27 -2.49 -16.60 10.66
N LYS A 28 -2.90 -17.49 9.75
CA LYS A 28 -2.68 -17.26 8.31
C LYS A 28 -3.52 -16.11 7.76
N ASN A 29 -4.63 -15.78 8.43
CA ASN A 29 -5.61 -14.79 7.97
C ASN A 29 -5.13 -13.35 8.20
N ASN A 30 -4.16 -13.14 9.08
CA ASN A 30 -3.54 -11.83 9.29
C ASN A 30 -2.19 -11.66 8.56
N ALA A 31 -1.76 -12.68 7.80
CA ALA A 31 -0.48 -12.68 7.11
C ALA A 31 -0.57 -12.01 5.71
N GLY A 32 -1.76 -11.85 5.15
CA GLY A 32 -1.94 -11.36 3.78
C GLY A 32 -3.38 -11.11 3.35
N HIS A 33 -3.52 -10.54 2.16
CA HIS A 33 -4.78 -10.48 1.44
C HIS A 33 -5.08 -11.85 0.80
N ASN A 34 -5.95 -12.62 1.45
CA ASN A 34 -6.37 -13.96 1.03
C ASN A 34 -7.36 -13.88 -0.16
N VAL A 35 -6.86 -13.52 -1.34
CA VAL A 35 -7.63 -13.43 -2.58
C VAL A 35 -8.18 -14.80 -3.00
N ILE A 36 -9.39 -14.84 -3.54
CA ILE A 36 -10.05 -16.09 -3.95
C ILE A 36 -9.32 -16.79 -5.11
N ASP A 37 -8.52 -16.04 -5.88
CA ASP A 37 -7.68 -16.55 -6.97
C ASP A 37 -6.63 -17.58 -6.49
N LEU A 38 -6.32 -17.61 -5.18
CA LEU A 38 -5.44 -18.63 -4.59
C LEU A 38 -6.08 -20.03 -4.56
N GLY A 39 -7.41 -20.09 -4.65
CA GLY A 39 -8.20 -21.30 -4.55
C GLY A 39 -8.78 -21.52 -3.15
N ALA A 40 -9.90 -22.26 -3.11
CA ALA A 40 -10.78 -22.37 -1.95
C ALA A 40 -10.09 -22.80 -0.63
N ALA A 41 -8.99 -23.54 -0.69
CA ALA A 41 -8.24 -23.96 0.51
C ALA A 41 -7.56 -22.79 1.26
N TYR A 42 -7.34 -21.67 0.57
CA TYR A 42 -6.66 -20.49 1.09
C TYR A 42 -7.57 -19.28 1.26
N ASN A 43 -8.87 -19.45 0.97
CA ASN A 43 -9.84 -18.39 1.20
C ASN A 43 -9.91 -18.04 2.69
N GLU A 44 -10.16 -16.76 2.91
CA GLU A 44 -10.38 -16.21 4.23
C GLU A 44 -11.64 -16.80 4.89
N ALA A 45 -11.64 -16.96 6.22
CA ALA A 45 -12.80 -17.50 6.92
C ALA A 45 -13.68 -16.40 7.49
N VAL A 46 -13.10 -15.25 7.85
CA VAL A 46 -13.74 -14.24 8.71
C VAL A 46 -13.85 -12.84 8.09
N LEU A 47 -13.31 -12.61 6.90
CA LEU A 47 -13.41 -11.31 6.22
C LEU A 47 -14.85 -11.03 5.78
N ASN A 48 -15.52 -10.16 6.52
CA ASN A 48 -16.86 -9.66 6.21
C ASN A 48 -16.85 -8.23 5.65
N GLY A 49 -15.66 -7.63 5.52
CA GLY A 49 -15.46 -6.24 5.16
C GLY A 49 -13.99 -5.85 5.26
N PRO A 50 -13.50 -4.86 4.48
CA PRO A 50 -12.14 -4.37 4.63
C PRO A 50 -11.97 -3.69 6.00
N PRO A 51 -10.87 -3.97 6.74
CA PRO A 51 -10.54 -3.24 7.96
C PRO A 51 -10.47 -1.73 7.69
N GLY A 52 -11.11 -0.92 8.54
CA GLY A 52 -11.17 0.52 8.31
C GLY A 52 -11.97 0.91 7.06
N GLY A 53 -12.89 0.05 6.62
CA GLY A 53 -13.84 0.35 5.56
C GLY A 53 -14.58 1.66 5.81
N MET A 54 -14.79 2.42 4.74
CA MET A 54 -15.45 3.71 4.80
C MET A 54 -16.92 3.55 5.24
N ALA A 55 -17.23 4.07 6.43
CA ALA A 55 -18.57 4.01 7.03
C ALA A 55 -18.97 5.42 7.51
N TYR A 56 -19.57 6.20 6.62
CA TYR A 56 -20.10 7.53 6.94
C TYR A 56 -21.46 7.75 6.28
N ALA A 57 -22.25 8.67 6.84
CA ALA A 57 -23.63 8.91 6.43
C ALA A 57 -23.73 9.24 4.94
N GLY A 58 -24.50 8.45 4.19
CA GLY A 58 -24.67 8.57 2.74
C GLY A 58 -23.74 7.69 1.90
N HIS A 59 -22.76 7.02 2.53
CA HIS A 59 -21.80 6.12 1.87
C HIS A 59 -21.96 4.70 2.42
N PHE A 60 -23.01 4.03 1.95
CA PHE A 60 -23.37 2.69 2.44
C PHE A 60 -22.61 1.61 1.66
N GLY A 61 -22.08 0.61 2.38
CA GLY A 61 -21.67 -0.66 1.81
C GLY A 61 -20.17 -0.84 1.59
N HIS A 62 -19.32 0.18 1.74
CA HIS A 62 -17.86 0.02 1.56
C HIS A 62 -17.21 -0.79 2.69
N ASP A 63 -17.81 -0.76 3.87
CA ASP A 63 -17.47 -1.59 5.02
C ASP A 63 -17.84 -3.06 4.86
N ILE A 64 -18.59 -3.43 3.82
CA ILE A 64 -19.05 -4.80 3.54
C ILE A 64 -18.91 -5.25 2.07
N MET A 65 -18.37 -4.39 1.19
CA MET A 65 -18.31 -4.67 -0.26
C MET A 65 -17.29 -5.74 -0.61
N VAL A 66 -16.17 -5.79 0.12
CA VAL A 66 -15.11 -6.78 -0.05
C VAL A 66 -15.20 -7.79 1.08
N THR A 67 -15.39 -9.04 0.71
CA THR A 67 -15.65 -10.18 1.59
C THR A 67 -14.72 -11.32 1.21
N LYS A 68 -14.67 -12.34 2.08
CA LYS A 68 -13.97 -13.60 1.81
C LYS A 68 -14.35 -14.31 0.51
N SER A 69 -15.51 -13.99 -0.07
CA SER A 69 -16.03 -14.64 -1.28
C SER A 69 -15.76 -13.87 -2.57
N ASN A 70 -15.31 -12.61 -2.51
CA ASN A 70 -15.20 -11.78 -3.70
C ASN A 70 -13.91 -10.96 -3.83
N LEU A 71 -13.02 -10.94 -2.83
CA LEU A 71 -11.70 -10.32 -2.95
C LEU A 71 -10.84 -11.07 -3.98
N THR A 72 -10.43 -10.40 -5.06
CA THR A 72 -9.65 -10.99 -6.16
C THR A 72 -8.29 -10.32 -6.34
N CYS A 73 -7.41 -10.88 -7.17
CA CYS A 73 -6.20 -10.18 -7.59
C CYS A 73 -6.52 -8.90 -8.37
N ALA A 74 -7.51 -8.98 -9.26
CA ALA A 74 -7.83 -7.91 -10.21
C ALA A 74 -9.33 -7.77 -10.47
N GLY A 75 -9.74 -6.62 -10.98
CA GLY A 75 -11.13 -6.34 -11.36
C GLY A 75 -11.98 -5.82 -10.21
N GLU A 76 -13.28 -6.13 -10.24
CA GLU A 76 -14.31 -5.47 -9.43
C GLU A 76 -13.92 -5.19 -7.97
N ASN A 77 -13.42 -6.21 -7.26
CA ASN A 77 -12.98 -6.13 -5.86
C ASN A 77 -11.50 -6.49 -5.71
N GLY A 78 -10.70 -6.36 -6.78
CA GLY A 78 -9.28 -6.65 -6.76
C GLY A 78 -8.41 -5.40 -6.68
N CYS A 79 -7.09 -5.55 -6.56
CA CYS A 79 -6.18 -4.40 -6.51
C CYS A 79 -5.69 -3.99 -7.91
N HIS A 80 -5.59 -4.94 -8.84
CA HIS A 80 -5.06 -4.68 -10.17
C HIS A 80 -6.17 -4.49 -11.21
N GLY A 81 -5.85 -3.78 -12.29
CA GLY A 81 -6.80 -3.55 -13.37
C GLY A 81 -7.79 -2.44 -13.07
N THR A 82 -8.97 -2.53 -13.68
CA THR A 82 -10.06 -1.57 -13.46
C THR A 82 -11.03 -2.11 -12.41
N ASN A 83 -11.13 -1.38 -11.30
CA ASN A 83 -11.91 -1.79 -10.15
C ASN A 83 -13.33 -1.20 -10.29
N ARG A 84 -14.36 -2.04 -10.08
CA ARG A 84 -15.81 -1.70 -10.06
C ARG A 84 -16.63 -1.76 -11.36
N MET A 85 -16.10 -2.17 -12.51
CA MET A 85 -16.95 -2.35 -13.70
C MET A 85 -17.40 -3.81 -13.85
N LEU A 86 -18.61 -4.12 -13.35
CA LEU A 86 -19.28 -5.44 -13.42
C LEU A 86 -19.21 -6.11 -14.81
N THR A 87 -19.08 -5.32 -15.87
CA THR A 87 -19.04 -5.80 -17.26
C THR A 87 -17.64 -6.19 -17.76
N LEU A 88 -16.56 -5.88 -17.02
CA LEU A 88 -15.17 -6.19 -17.40
C LEU A 88 -14.63 -7.49 -16.78
N GLY A 89 -15.37 -8.08 -15.83
CA GLY A 89 -15.01 -9.32 -15.15
C GLY A 89 -14.00 -9.14 -14.00
N SER A 90 -13.65 -10.27 -13.36
CA SER A 90 -12.70 -10.34 -12.25
C SER A 90 -11.47 -11.19 -12.61
N GLY A 91 -10.36 -11.00 -11.91
CA GLY A 91 -9.11 -11.72 -12.15
C GLY A 91 -8.41 -11.28 -13.43
N LEU A 92 -7.69 -12.21 -14.08
CA LEU A 92 -6.86 -11.91 -15.26
C LEU A 92 -7.55 -11.15 -16.41
N PRO A 93 -8.85 -11.36 -16.73
CA PRO A 93 -9.56 -10.55 -17.71
C PRO A 93 -9.49 -9.03 -17.46
N ALA A 94 -9.44 -8.59 -16.20
CA ALA A 94 -9.42 -7.17 -15.84
C ALA A 94 -8.09 -6.45 -16.13
N VAL A 95 -7.02 -7.21 -16.40
CA VAL A 95 -5.70 -6.69 -16.84
C VAL A 95 -5.39 -7.06 -18.29
N LYS A 96 -6.37 -7.61 -19.01
CA LYS A 96 -6.17 -8.09 -20.39
C LYS A 96 -5.77 -6.93 -21.30
N GLY A 97 -4.77 -7.18 -22.15
CA GLY A 97 -4.24 -6.19 -23.10
C GLY A 97 -3.31 -5.16 -22.48
N ALA A 98 -3.53 -4.76 -21.23
CA ALA A 98 -2.67 -3.81 -20.53
C ALA A 98 -1.21 -4.30 -20.43
N HIS A 99 -1.01 -5.59 -20.13
CA HIS A 99 0.34 -6.16 -20.04
C HIS A 99 1.14 -6.16 -21.36
N HIS A 100 0.50 -6.00 -22.52
CA HIS A 100 1.20 -5.84 -23.81
C HIS A 100 1.63 -4.39 -24.08
N LYS A 101 1.17 -3.44 -23.27
CA LYS A 101 1.44 -2.01 -23.40
C LYS A 101 2.12 -1.44 -22.16
N ASN A 102 2.58 -2.29 -21.24
CA ASN A 102 3.09 -1.83 -19.94
C ASN A 102 4.18 -0.78 -20.13
N GLU A 103 3.99 0.37 -19.49
CA GLU A 103 5.02 1.38 -19.36
C GLU A 103 5.93 0.96 -18.20
N ASP A 104 7.07 0.31 -18.51
CA ASP A 104 8.09 -0.02 -17.52
C ASP A 104 8.81 1.28 -17.05
N GLY A 105 9.11 1.37 -15.75
CA GLY A 105 9.83 2.51 -15.17
C GLY A 105 8.89 3.64 -14.73
N ILE A 106 8.91 4.78 -15.41
CA ILE A 106 8.17 5.99 -14.99
C ILE A 106 6.67 5.80 -15.29
N CYS A 107 5.84 5.76 -14.25
CA CYS A 107 4.38 5.77 -14.35
C CYS A 107 3.83 7.07 -13.75
N ASP A 108 3.61 8.10 -14.58
CA ASP A 108 3.16 9.43 -14.15
C ASP A 108 1.86 9.90 -14.86
N ALA A 109 1.08 8.95 -15.38
CA ALA A 109 -0.18 9.26 -16.03
C ALA A 109 -1.12 10.07 -15.10
N ASN A 110 -1.87 11.01 -15.67
CA ASN A 110 -2.90 11.72 -14.92
C ASN A 110 -3.93 10.71 -14.39
N PRO A 111 -4.17 10.61 -13.07
CA PRO A 111 -5.04 9.58 -12.52
C PRO A 111 -6.46 9.57 -13.11
N ALA A 112 -7.00 10.74 -13.50
CA ALA A 112 -8.33 10.85 -14.08
C ALA A 112 -8.45 10.24 -15.49
N THR A 113 -7.34 10.08 -16.20
CA THR A 113 -7.27 9.54 -17.57
C THR A 113 -6.31 8.36 -17.69
N ALA A 114 -5.79 7.86 -16.58
CA ALA A 114 -4.83 6.77 -16.56
C ALA A 114 -5.49 5.48 -17.01
N GLU A 115 -4.75 4.65 -17.72
CA GLU A 115 -5.16 3.30 -18.05
C GLU A 115 -4.33 2.31 -17.25
N VAL A 116 -4.76 1.05 -17.22
CA VAL A 116 -4.07 0.02 -16.44
C VAL A 116 -2.59 -0.10 -16.85
N TYR A 117 -2.28 0.05 -18.13
CA TYR A 117 -0.92 -0.18 -18.66
C TYR A 117 0.09 0.93 -18.35
N ASN A 118 -0.36 2.16 -18.05
CA ASN A 118 0.50 3.30 -17.73
C ASN A 118 0.41 3.70 -16.26
N SER A 119 -0.09 2.77 -15.43
CA SER A 119 -0.20 2.93 -14.00
C SER A 119 0.75 1.99 -13.29
N TYR A 120 1.32 2.46 -12.19
CA TYR A 120 2.29 1.71 -11.40
C TYR A 120 1.74 0.34 -11.00
N ARG A 121 2.44 -0.74 -11.40
CA ARG A 121 2.12 -2.15 -11.12
C ARG A 121 0.72 -2.56 -11.53
N PHE A 122 0.20 -1.99 -12.63
CA PHE A 122 -1.17 -2.17 -13.10
C PHE A 122 -2.25 -1.78 -12.06
N LEU A 123 -1.90 -0.93 -11.08
CA LEU A 123 -2.84 -0.34 -10.12
C LEU A 123 -3.39 0.93 -10.75
N CYS A 124 -4.54 0.83 -11.43
CA CYS A 124 -5.03 1.90 -12.32
C CYS A 124 -5.11 3.26 -11.60
N GLY A 125 -4.46 4.28 -12.16
CA GLY A 125 -4.39 5.64 -11.62
C GLY A 125 -3.30 5.87 -10.57
N VAL A 126 -2.55 4.83 -10.16
CA VAL A 126 -1.44 4.98 -9.22
C VAL A 126 -0.17 5.39 -9.94
N LYS A 127 0.52 6.38 -9.38
CA LYS A 127 1.79 6.89 -9.86
C LYS A 127 2.97 6.25 -9.14
N GLY A 128 4.12 6.20 -9.79
CA GLY A 128 5.36 5.70 -9.19
C GLY A 128 6.45 5.42 -10.22
N PHE A 129 7.57 4.89 -9.74
CA PHE A 129 8.63 4.34 -10.59
C PHE A 129 8.74 2.84 -10.33
N GLU A 130 8.47 2.04 -11.35
CA GLU A 130 8.72 0.60 -11.30
C GLU A 130 10.21 0.32 -11.40
N ASN A 131 10.72 -0.47 -10.46
CA ASN A 131 12.08 -0.97 -10.51
C ASN A 131 12.36 -1.64 -11.86
N THR A 132 13.57 -1.47 -12.38
CA THR A 132 14.00 -1.98 -13.70
C THR A 132 15.21 -2.91 -13.60
N GLY A 133 15.54 -3.58 -14.70
CA GLY A 133 16.69 -4.49 -14.77
C GLY A 133 16.44 -5.86 -14.12
N THR A 134 17.49 -6.46 -13.56
CA THR A 134 17.50 -7.87 -13.12
C THR A 134 16.51 -8.15 -11.99
N TYR A 135 16.40 -7.24 -11.02
CA TYR A 135 15.53 -7.42 -9.85
C TYR A 135 14.23 -6.63 -9.94
N LYS A 136 13.74 -6.39 -11.16
CA LYS A 136 12.55 -5.56 -11.43
C LYS A 136 11.27 -5.99 -10.71
N TRP A 137 11.24 -7.16 -10.08
CA TRP A 137 10.10 -7.68 -9.32
C TRP A 137 10.28 -7.59 -7.81
N GLN A 138 11.44 -7.17 -7.31
CA GLN A 138 11.77 -7.04 -5.89
C GLN A 138 12.06 -5.58 -5.49
N ASN A 139 12.03 -5.32 -4.19
CA ASN A 139 12.74 -4.20 -3.58
C ASN A 139 14.06 -4.77 -3.04
N TYR A 140 15.03 -4.98 -3.92
CA TYR A 140 16.24 -5.77 -3.65
C TYR A 140 17.19 -5.08 -2.67
N ASN A 141 17.48 -3.79 -2.89
CA ASN A 141 18.27 -2.95 -1.98
C ASN A 141 17.97 -1.46 -2.17
N ASP A 142 18.69 -0.61 -1.46
CA ASP A 142 18.58 0.86 -1.48
C ASP A 142 18.82 1.49 -2.86
N SER A 143 19.51 0.82 -3.77
CA SER A 143 19.78 1.29 -5.14
C SER A 143 18.94 0.57 -6.20
N ASN A 144 18.15 -0.42 -5.80
CA ASN A 144 17.36 -1.26 -6.68
C ASN A 144 16.02 -1.62 -6.02
N HIS A 145 15.05 -0.72 -6.14
CA HIS A 145 13.74 -0.78 -5.51
C HIS A 145 12.69 0.00 -6.32
N ASN A 146 11.43 -0.03 -5.89
CA ASN A 146 10.40 0.82 -6.49
C ASN A 146 10.29 2.17 -5.79
N GLU A 147 10.12 3.25 -6.54
CA GLU A 147 9.72 4.53 -5.96
C GLU A 147 8.21 4.65 -5.94
N TYR A 148 7.70 5.16 -4.84
CA TYR A 148 6.26 5.32 -4.63
C TYR A 148 5.92 6.80 -4.73
N PHE A 149 4.81 7.12 -5.39
CA PHE A 149 4.28 8.47 -5.34
C PHE A 149 3.42 8.64 -4.07
N GLY A 150 3.63 9.76 -3.38
CA GLY A 150 2.93 10.14 -2.17
C GLY A 150 2.54 11.61 -2.22
N THR A 151 1.59 12.01 -1.37
CA THR A 151 1.19 13.41 -1.24
C THR A 151 1.49 13.93 0.17
N THR A 152 1.42 15.25 0.38
CA THR A 152 1.68 15.89 1.68
C THR A 152 0.42 16.03 2.54
N SER A 153 -0.73 15.59 2.02
CA SER A 153 -1.97 15.47 2.78
C SER A 153 -2.76 14.29 2.24
N PRO A 154 -3.29 13.41 3.11
CA PRO A 154 -4.25 12.41 2.68
C PRO A 154 -5.49 13.08 2.07
N LEU A 155 -6.30 12.28 1.36
CA LEU A 155 -7.59 12.74 0.86
C LEU A 155 -8.45 13.19 2.05
N SER A 156 -8.95 14.42 1.99
CA SER A 156 -9.88 14.93 3.01
C SER A 156 -11.21 14.20 2.89
N ASN A 157 -11.73 13.73 4.03
CA ASN A 157 -13.03 13.06 4.23
C ASN A 157 -13.88 13.09 2.96
N PRO A 158 -13.93 12.01 2.18
CA PRO A 158 -14.50 12.04 0.84
C PRO A 158 -16.02 12.21 0.94
N GLY A 159 -16.44 13.46 1.09
CA GLY A 159 -17.82 13.88 0.89
C GLY A 159 -18.28 13.70 -0.55
N GLY A 160 -17.36 13.36 -1.47
CA GLY A 160 -17.65 13.05 -2.87
C GLY A 160 -17.10 11.68 -3.29
N CYS A 161 -17.97 10.86 -3.88
CA CYS A 161 -17.58 9.63 -4.59
C CYS A 161 -16.52 9.87 -5.66
N VAL A 162 -16.41 11.09 -6.20
CA VAL A 162 -15.52 11.43 -7.32
C VAL A 162 -14.03 11.32 -7.00
N ASP A 163 -13.65 11.42 -5.73
CA ASP A 163 -12.25 11.31 -5.31
C ASP A 163 -11.73 9.88 -5.28
N CYS A 164 -12.64 8.90 -5.28
CA CYS A 164 -12.32 7.48 -5.33
C CYS A 164 -12.90 6.80 -6.58
N HIS A 165 -13.90 7.40 -7.23
CA HIS A 165 -14.61 6.82 -8.37
C HIS A 165 -14.70 7.78 -9.55
N GLY A 166 -14.26 7.33 -10.71
CA GLY A 166 -14.29 8.13 -11.93
C GLY A 166 -13.24 7.69 -12.93
N GLY A 167 -13.20 8.44 -14.04
CA GLY A 167 -12.25 8.21 -15.12
C GLY A 167 -12.36 6.83 -15.76
N THR A 168 -11.30 6.47 -16.46
CA THR A 168 -11.08 5.18 -17.14
C THR A 168 -10.92 4.02 -16.17
N CYS A 169 -10.43 4.27 -14.96
CA CYS A 169 -10.17 3.26 -13.95
C CYS A 169 -11.42 2.83 -13.14
N SER A 170 -12.53 3.58 -13.23
CA SER A 170 -13.76 3.44 -12.45
C SER A 170 -13.59 3.64 -10.93
N THR A 171 -12.60 3.03 -10.30
CA THR A 171 -12.12 3.35 -8.96
C THR A 171 -10.62 3.63 -9.04
N TYR A 172 -10.18 4.75 -8.49
CA TYR A 172 -8.80 5.20 -8.64
C TYR A 172 -8.36 6.10 -7.47
N SER A 173 -7.05 6.28 -7.36
CA SER A 173 -6.47 7.30 -6.49
C SER A 173 -6.55 8.67 -7.17
N SER A 174 -7.46 9.56 -6.77
CA SER A 174 -7.63 10.86 -7.44
C SER A 174 -6.38 11.74 -7.42
N ASN A 175 -5.56 11.59 -6.38
CA ASN A 175 -4.29 12.28 -6.25
C ASN A 175 -3.09 11.45 -6.78
N GLY A 176 -3.31 10.20 -7.20
CA GLY A 176 -2.29 9.29 -7.74
C GLY A 176 -1.41 8.59 -6.71
N SER A 177 -1.57 8.86 -5.40
CA SER A 177 -0.77 8.20 -4.36
C SER A 177 -1.20 6.76 -4.12
N ILE A 178 -0.25 5.94 -3.69
CA ILE A 178 -0.52 4.55 -3.28
C ILE A 178 -1.37 4.50 -2.00
N SER A 179 -1.16 5.43 -1.05
CA SER A 179 -1.96 5.46 0.20
C SER A 179 -3.43 5.76 -0.09
N ALA A 180 -3.71 6.72 -0.99
CA ALA A 180 -5.08 7.04 -1.39
C ALA A 180 -5.72 5.88 -2.19
N PHE A 181 -4.94 5.16 -3.00
CA PHE A 181 -5.42 3.93 -3.63
C PHE A 181 -5.86 2.89 -2.60
N CYS A 182 -5.04 2.60 -1.58
CA CYS A 182 -5.42 1.72 -0.46
C CYS A 182 -6.66 2.27 0.28
N GLY A 183 -6.75 3.60 0.40
CA GLY A 183 -7.88 4.31 0.99
C GLY A 183 -9.22 4.10 0.28
N THR A 184 -9.24 3.68 -0.98
CA THR A 184 -10.50 3.38 -1.70
C THR A 184 -11.29 2.24 -1.06
N CYS A 185 -10.61 1.32 -0.35
CA CYS A 185 -11.24 0.27 0.46
C CYS A 185 -11.03 0.47 1.97
N HIS A 186 -9.88 1.03 2.38
CA HIS A 186 -9.47 1.20 3.78
C HIS A 186 -9.54 2.67 4.25
N GLY A 187 -10.54 3.43 3.80
CA GLY A 187 -10.51 4.89 3.91
C GLY A 187 -10.43 5.44 5.33
N ASN A 188 -10.94 4.74 6.36
CA ASN A 188 -10.78 5.18 7.75
C ASN A 188 -9.32 5.11 8.25
N PHE A 189 -8.39 4.59 7.46
CA PHE A 189 -6.95 4.60 7.77
C PHE A 189 -6.15 5.60 6.91
N HIS A 190 -6.67 6.02 5.76
CA HIS A 190 -5.91 6.79 4.75
C HIS A 190 -6.52 8.16 4.40
N THR A 191 -7.50 8.63 5.15
CA THR A 191 -8.15 9.93 4.94
C THR A 191 -7.85 10.91 6.07
N LEU A 192 -8.12 12.19 5.85
CA LEU A 192 -8.37 13.12 6.95
C LEU A 192 -9.84 13.02 7.35
N GLY A 193 -10.11 13.02 8.64
CA GLY A 193 -11.43 12.99 9.22
C GLY A 193 -11.30 13.32 10.69
N GLY A 194 -12.34 13.83 11.36
CA GLY A 194 -12.27 14.10 12.80
C GLY A 194 -11.80 12.87 13.62
N SER A 195 -11.72 13.00 14.95
CA SER A 195 -11.16 11.98 15.86
C SER A 195 -11.67 10.53 15.73
N GLU A 196 -12.73 10.28 14.98
CA GLU A 196 -13.29 8.95 14.70
C GLU A 196 -12.66 8.26 13.47
N TYR A 197 -12.13 9.01 12.49
CA TYR A 197 -11.74 8.50 11.17
C TYR A 197 -10.34 8.97 10.76
N GLY A 198 -9.68 8.19 9.92
CA GLY A 198 -8.45 8.60 9.27
C GLY A 198 -7.27 8.76 10.22
N ILE A 199 -6.34 9.63 9.83
CA ILE A 199 -5.16 9.99 10.63
C ILE A 199 -5.48 11.06 11.69
N GLY A 200 -6.66 11.68 11.63
CA GLY A 200 -7.07 12.82 12.44
C GLY A 200 -7.56 13.99 11.57
N GLY A 201 -7.90 15.10 12.24
CA GLY A 201 -8.53 16.26 11.60
C GLY A 201 -7.59 17.09 10.73
N ASP A 202 -6.27 16.93 10.89
CA ASP A 202 -5.25 17.59 10.09
C ASP A 202 -3.98 16.72 9.96
N ILE A 203 -2.95 17.28 9.33
CA ILE A 203 -1.65 16.64 9.11
C ILE A 203 -0.65 16.90 10.24
N ASN A 204 -1.09 17.41 11.38
CA ASN A 204 -0.25 17.75 12.52
C ASN A 204 -0.38 16.72 13.65
N SER A 205 0.70 16.51 14.37
CA SER A 205 0.71 15.70 15.59
C SER A 205 -0.06 16.41 16.73
N PRO A 206 -0.77 15.68 17.61
CA PRO A 206 -0.91 14.22 17.65
C PRO A 206 -1.94 13.68 16.66
N PHE A 207 -1.59 12.57 16.01
CA PHE A 207 -2.48 11.86 15.11
C PHE A 207 -3.39 10.88 15.86
N THR A 208 -4.58 10.64 15.33
CA THR A 208 -5.48 9.56 15.80
C THR A 208 -4.95 8.19 15.39
N ARG A 209 -4.32 8.09 14.22
CA ARG A 209 -3.66 6.89 13.68
C ARG A 209 -2.35 7.28 13.02
N HIS A 210 -1.42 6.34 12.86
CA HIS A 210 -0.13 6.66 12.24
C HIS A 210 -0.35 7.31 10.85
N PRO A 211 0.30 8.44 10.56
CA PRO A 211 0.02 9.18 9.34
C PRO A 211 0.44 8.40 8.08
N THR A 212 -0.32 8.60 7.00
CA THR A 212 0.03 8.24 5.63
C THR A 212 -0.23 9.44 4.73
N ASP A 213 0.53 9.61 3.66
CA ASP A 213 0.47 10.82 2.81
C ASP A 213 0.73 12.11 3.63
N VAL A 214 1.73 12.05 4.52
CA VAL A 214 2.25 13.21 5.27
C VAL A 214 3.77 13.19 5.17
N SER A 215 4.38 14.37 5.03
CA SER A 215 5.83 14.47 4.98
C SER A 215 6.47 14.07 6.31
N LEU A 216 7.56 13.32 6.21
CA LEU A 216 8.45 13.06 7.32
C LEU A 216 8.97 14.42 7.83
N PRO A 217 8.88 14.76 9.12
CA PRO A 217 9.30 16.08 9.57
C PRO A 217 10.80 16.34 9.38
N ALA A 218 11.19 17.55 8.98
CA ALA A 218 12.58 18.01 8.97
C ALA A 218 13.05 18.46 10.37
N SER A 219 12.68 17.70 11.42
CA SER A 219 12.98 18.04 12.80
C SER A 219 13.03 16.79 13.70
N GLY A 220 13.60 16.95 14.89
CA GLY A 220 13.63 15.90 15.91
C GLY A 220 14.36 14.62 15.45
N GLU A 221 13.81 13.47 15.84
CA GLU A 221 14.37 12.14 15.54
C GLU A 221 14.38 11.78 14.05
N TYR A 222 13.53 12.44 13.26
CA TYR A 222 13.33 12.14 11.85
C TYR A 222 14.44 12.71 10.95
N LEU A 223 15.17 13.73 11.41
CA LEU A 223 16.32 14.31 10.70
C LEU A 223 17.43 13.29 10.42
N SER A 224 17.50 12.21 11.20
CA SER A 224 18.49 11.16 11.03
C SER A 224 18.11 10.12 9.97
N TYR A 225 16.87 10.09 9.51
CA TYR A 225 16.45 9.16 8.46
C TYR A 225 16.75 9.74 7.08
N THR A 226 17.99 9.54 6.62
CA THR A 226 18.53 10.16 5.39
C THR A 226 18.96 9.17 4.31
N ALA A 227 18.95 7.86 4.60
CA ALA A 227 19.30 6.79 3.67
C ALA A 227 18.08 5.91 3.44
N TYR A 228 17.82 5.51 2.20
CA TYR A 228 16.63 4.72 1.85
C TYR A 228 16.67 3.33 2.49
N SER A 229 15.56 2.91 3.09
CA SER A 229 15.38 1.57 3.64
C SER A 229 14.32 0.80 2.87
N THR A 230 14.67 -0.36 2.32
CA THR A 230 13.67 -1.26 1.70
C THR A 230 12.73 -1.88 2.75
N GLN A 231 13.17 -1.95 4.02
CA GLN A 231 12.33 -2.38 5.13
C GLN A 231 11.30 -1.30 5.50
N ALA A 232 11.70 -0.03 5.54
CA ALA A 232 10.82 1.09 5.92
C ALA A 232 10.79 2.22 4.87
N PRO A 233 10.36 1.94 3.62
CA PRO A 233 10.52 2.87 2.50
C PRO A 233 9.68 4.13 2.67
N VAL A 234 10.05 5.17 1.93
CA VAL A 234 9.30 6.43 1.83
C VAL A 234 8.73 6.58 0.42
N ALA A 235 7.69 7.40 0.29
CA ALA A 235 7.18 7.88 -0.99
C ALA A 235 7.74 9.27 -1.33
N ARG A 236 7.61 9.68 -2.58
CA ARG A 236 8.10 10.94 -3.14
C ARG A 236 6.94 11.81 -3.59
N THR A 237 7.10 13.13 -3.50
CA THR A 237 6.09 14.11 -3.95
C THR A 237 6.05 14.31 -5.47
N SER A 238 6.95 13.67 -6.19
CA SER A 238 6.97 13.59 -7.65
C SER A 238 7.40 12.20 -8.12
N VAL A 239 6.95 11.78 -9.29
CA VAL A 239 7.43 10.53 -9.89
C VAL A 239 8.88 10.71 -10.29
N GLN A 240 9.74 9.83 -9.78
CA GLN A 240 11.17 9.89 -10.05
C GLN A 240 11.48 9.27 -11.41
N SER A 241 12.54 9.76 -12.07
CA SER A 241 13.08 9.15 -13.29
C SER A 241 14.06 8.00 -13.02
N SER A 242 14.46 7.82 -11.76
CA SER A 242 15.34 6.75 -11.30
C SER A 242 15.11 6.49 -9.80
N MET A 243 15.61 5.33 -9.34
CA MET A 243 15.68 4.98 -7.92
C MET A 243 16.65 5.91 -7.19
N ARG A 244 16.28 6.32 -5.98
CA ARG A 244 17.06 7.19 -5.11
C ARG A 244 17.44 6.47 -3.83
N THR A 245 18.72 6.51 -3.50
CA THR A 245 19.28 5.88 -2.29
C THR A 245 19.15 6.77 -1.05
N ASP A 246 18.70 8.01 -1.20
CA ASP A 246 18.58 9.00 -0.14
C ASP A 246 17.12 9.22 0.30
N VAL A 247 16.98 9.67 1.55
CA VAL A 247 15.74 10.16 2.14
C VAL A 247 15.94 11.62 2.55
N VAL A 248 14.96 12.45 2.28
CA VAL A 248 14.95 13.89 2.53
C VAL A 248 13.82 14.21 3.51
N PRO A 249 14.10 14.24 4.82
CA PRO A 249 13.18 14.77 5.81
C PRO A 249 12.70 16.18 5.43
N GLY A 250 11.42 16.44 5.63
CA GLY A 250 10.69 17.64 5.21
C GLY A 250 10.00 17.50 3.86
N THR A 251 10.41 16.54 3.02
CA THR A 251 9.90 16.37 1.66
C THR A 251 9.35 14.97 1.43
N ASP A 252 10.10 13.94 1.80
CA ASP A 252 9.68 12.56 1.57
C ASP A 252 8.51 12.17 2.48
N ILE A 253 7.68 11.27 1.98
CA ILE A 253 6.36 11.01 2.49
C ILE A 253 6.32 9.67 3.22
N VAL A 254 5.74 9.67 4.42
CA VAL A 254 5.34 8.43 5.09
C VAL A 254 4.11 7.89 4.40
N MET A 255 4.12 6.63 3.99
CA MET A 255 3.01 5.97 3.30
C MET A 255 2.63 4.66 3.99
N CYS A 256 1.50 4.07 3.60
CA CYS A 256 1.07 2.78 4.14
C CYS A 256 2.13 1.67 3.99
N LEU A 257 2.83 1.64 2.85
CA LEU A 257 3.88 0.66 2.57
C LEU A 257 5.23 0.98 3.25
N SER A 258 5.31 2.06 4.03
CA SER A 258 6.44 2.28 4.95
C SER A 258 6.49 1.21 6.04
N CYS A 259 5.36 0.57 6.36
CA CYS A 259 5.29 -0.50 7.37
C CYS A 259 4.70 -1.80 6.84
N HIS A 260 3.76 -1.74 5.89
CA HIS A 260 3.02 -2.91 5.42
C HIS A 260 3.56 -3.46 4.09
N GLY A 261 3.44 -4.77 3.90
CA GLY A 261 3.40 -5.43 2.60
C GLY A 261 1.99 -5.38 2.00
N VAL A 262 1.87 -5.75 0.72
CA VAL A 262 0.60 -5.65 -0.03
C VAL A 262 -0.08 -7.01 -0.18
N HIS A 263 0.69 -8.05 -0.53
CA HIS A 263 0.16 -9.38 -0.81
C HIS A 263 0.13 -10.22 0.46
N ALA A 264 1.31 -10.54 0.99
CA ALA A 264 1.48 -11.23 2.25
C ALA A 264 2.91 -11.09 2.76
N THR A 265 3.09 -11.12 4.08
CA THR A 265 4.38 -11.13 4.75
C THR A 265 4.39 -12.28 5.78
N PRO A 266 5.53 -12.62 6.39
CA PRO A 266 5.50 -13.61 7.46
C PRO A 266 4.93 -13.04 8.77
N TYR A 267 4.65 -11.75 8.87
CA TYR A 267 4.30 -11.07 10.11
C TYR A 267 2.81 -10.73 10.16
N ALA A 268 2.29 -10.56 11.38
CA ALA A 268 0.89 -10.17 11.58
C ALA A 268 0.60 -8.79 10.97
N ASP A 269 -0.66 -8.57 10.60
CA ASP A 269 -1.18 -7.34 10.00
C ASP A 269 -0.42 -6.94 8.72
N MET A 270 0.16 -7.93 8.04
CA MET A 270 1.01 -7.77 6.86
C MET A 270 2.18 -6.80 7.08
N LEU A 271 2.68 -6.66 8.30
CA LEU A 271 3.83 -5.81 8.57
C LEU A 271 5.10 -6.36 7.93
N LYS A 272 6.11 -5.52 7.68
CA LYS A 272 7.41 -5.94 7.13
C LYS A 272 8.39 -6.47 8.19
N TRP A 273 8.00 -6.44 9.46
CA TRP A 273 8.77 -6.91 10.61
C TRP A 273 7.85 -7.39 11.72
N ASP A 274 8.40 -8.10 12.69
CA ASP A 274 7.69 -8.53 13.88
C ASP A 274 7.51 -7.36 14.86
N TYR A 275 6.32 -6.78 14.86
CA TYR A 275 5.99 -5.65 15.72
C TYR A 275 5.96 -5.99 17.21
N SER A 276 5.75 -7.25 17.58
CA SER A 276 5.74 -7.66 19.00
C SER A 276 7.10 -7.45 19.67
N THR A 277 8.17 -7.36 18.87
CA THR A 277 9.53 -7.08 19.32
C THR A 277 9.88 -5.59 19.36
N MET A 278 8.99 -4.72 18.88
CA MET A 278 9.22 -3.27 18.77
C MET A 278 8.74 -2.54 20.03
N VAL A 279 9.48 -2.71 21.12
CA VAL A 279 9.14 -2.14 22.43
C VAL A 279 9.77 -0.76 22.60
N ALA A 280 8.94 0.28 22.74
CA ALA A 280 9.43 1.63 23.03
C ALA A 280 10.23 1.66 24.34
N GLY A 281 11.42 2.25 24.30
CA GLY A 281 12.38 2.25 25.41
C GLY A 281 13.07 0.89 25.67
N GLY A 282 12.70 -0.18 24.95
CA GLY A 282 13.21 -1.54 25.17
C GLY A 282 14.52 -1.87 24.44
N GLY A 283 15.10 -0.90 23.72
CA GLY A 283 16.18 -1.13 22.75
C GLY A 283 15.64 -1.52 21.37
N GLY A 284 16.55 -1.79 20.43
CA GLY A 284 16.22 -2.32 19.10
C GLY A 284 16.71 -1.46 17.92
N SER A 285 16.46 -1.96 16.71
CA SER A 285 16.82 -1.30 15.45
C SER A 285 15.94 -1.79 14.31
N GLY A 286 15.80 -0.97 13.26
CA GLY A 286 14.94 -1.29 12.11
C GLY A 286 13.46 -1.10 12.42
N GLY A 287 12.61 -1.57 11.51
CA GLY A 287 11.17 -1.41 11.60
C GLY A 287 10.73 0.03 11.85
N CYS A 288 9.85 0.24 12.84
CA CYS A 288 9.40 1.58 13.21
C CYS A 288 10.54 2.46 13.79
N PHE A 289 11.58 1.85 14.37
CA PHE A 289 12.76 2.58 14.86
C PHE A 289 13.68 3.08 13.75
N THR A 290 13.39 2.74 12.48
CA THR A 290 14.05 3.39 11.33
C THR A 290 13.76 4.89 11.31
N CYS A 291 12.49 5.27 11.53
CA CYS A 291 12.08 6.67 11.62
C CYS A 291 12.08 7.18 13.07
N HIS A 292 11.70 6.31 14.03
CA HIS A 292 11.59 6.66 15.44
C HIS A 292 12.88 6.35 16.22
N THR A 293 13.96 7.01 15.84
CA THR A 293 15.31 6.70 16.34
C THR A 293 15.52 7.01 17.83
N GLN A 294 14.68 7.86 18.44
CA GLN A 294 14.76 8.21 19.85
C GLN A 294 13.80 7.39 20.71
N LYS A 295 12.80 6.74 20.11
CA LYS A 295 11.82 5.91 20.85
C LYS A 295 12.33 4.52 21.22
N LYS A 296 13.49 4.10 20.70
CA LYS A 296 14.08 2.79 21.03
C LYS A 296 14.82 2.79 22.37
N THR A 297 15.25 3.93 22.90
CA THR A 297 15.99 4.02 24.17
C THR A 297 15.12 4.58 25.29
N PRO A 298 15.37 4.21 26.55
CA PRO A 298 14.67 4.76 27.72
C PRO A 298 14.76 6.28 27.84
#